data_AF-A0A1L7RL36-F1
#
_entry.id   AF-A0A1L7RL36-F1
#
_cell.length_a   1.000
_cell.length_b   1.000
_cell.length_c   1.000
_cell.angle_alpha   90.00
_cell.angle_beta   90.00
_cell.angle_gamma   90.00
#
_symmetry.space_group_name_H-M   'P 1'
#
loop_
_entity.id
_entity.type
_entity.pdbx_description
1 polymer ?
#
loop_
_entity_poly.entity_id
_entity_poly.type
_entity_poly.pdbx_seq_one_letter_code
_entity_poly.pdbx_strand_id
1 'polypeptide(L)'
;MHDRAAIRRLSAQGLGPSAIARQIGCSRSSVYRALAPDAALSYRRQRRYDIEGAAVDELLAAWPRMTAVALAARSGWSGSLRQLQREVHVRRSAAIRAADASGVVIRPAPIIPA
;
A
#
# COMPACT_ATOMS: atom_id res chain seq x y z
N MET A 1 8.24 -7.53 -15.54
CA MET A 1 7.82 -6.13 -15.31
C MET A 1 9.01 -5.25 -15.65
N HIS A 2 8.85 -4.27 -16.54
CA HIS A 2 9.97 -3.51 -17.08
C HIS A 2 10.21 -2.22 -16.30
N ASP A 3 11.48 -1.82 -16.20
CA ASP A 3 11.91 -0.62 -15.51
C ASP A 3 11.33 0.64 -16.18
N ARG A 4 10.40 1.31 -15.49
CA ARG A 4 9.75 2.52 -16.02
C ARG A 4 10.69 3.72 -16.01
N ALA A 5 11.71 3.74 -15.15
CA ALA A 5 12.72 4.78 -15.17
C ALA A 5 13.56 4.69 -16.45
N ALA A 6 13.93 3.48 -16.87
CA ALA A 6 14.59 3.25 -18.16
C ALA A 6 13.71 3.68 -19.34
N ILE A 7 12.41 3.33 -19.34
CA ILE A 7 11.45 3.76 -20.38
C ILE A 7 11.37 5.29 -20.47
N ARG A 8 11.22 5.98 -19.32
CA ARG A 8 11.16 7.44 -19.27
C ARG A 8 12.45 8.10 -19.76
N ARG A 9 13.61 7.53 -19.42
CA ARG A 9 14.91 8.01 -19.89
C ARG A 9 15.02 7.95 -21.41
N LEU A 10 14.63 6.83 -22.03
CA LEU A 10 14.65 6.68 -23.48
C LEU A 10 13.64 7.62 -24.16
N SER A 11 12.46 7.82 -23.57
CA SER A 11 11.49 8.80 -24.09
C SER A 11 12.02 10.23 -24.03
N ALA A 12 12.75 10.60 -22.96
CA ALA A 12 13.38 11.91 -22.83
C ALA A 12 14.52 12.12 -23.85
N GLN A 13 15.12 11.04 -24.34
CA GLN A 13 16.09 11.05 -25.45
C GLN A 13 15.42 11.12 -26.84
N GLY A 14 14.08 11.21 -26.90
CA GLY A 14 13.32 11.36 -28.14
C GLY A 14 12.95 10.05 -28.84
N LEU A 15 13.20 8.89 -28.21
CA LEU A 15 12.81 7.62 -28.82
C LEU A 15 11.28 7.46 -28.85
N GLY A 16 10.75 6.98 -29.97
CA GLY A 16 9.33 6.66 -30.11
C GLY A 16 8.91 5.41 -29.31
N PRO A 17 7.63 5.28 -28.90
CA PRO A 17 7.18 4.19 -28.03
C PRO A 17 7.46 2.77 -28.55
N SER A 18 7.43 2.56 -29.88
CA SER A 18 7.73 1.25 -30.49
C SER A 18 9.22 0.89 -30.44
N ALA A 19 10.11 1.88 -30.57
CA ALA A 19 11.55 1.68 -30.45
C ALA A 19 11.93 1.35 -29.00
N ILE A 20 11.37 2.11 -28.05
CA ILE A 20 11.53 1.85 -26.61
C ILE A 20 11.04 0.44 -26.26
N ALA A 21 9.87 0.05 -26.77
CA ALA A 21 9.29 -1.27 -26.52
C ALA A 21 10.25 -2.40 -26.96
N ARG A 22 10.83 -2.29 -28.16
CA ARG A 22 11.83 -3.24 -28.68
C ARG A 22 13.10 -3.27 -27.84
N GLN A 23 13.64 -2.11 -27.47
CA GLN A 23 14.89 -2.02 -26.71
C GLN A 23 14.75 -2.55 -25.28
N ILE A 24 13.61 -2.31 -24.63
CA ILE A 24 13.32 -2.75 -23.26
C ILE A 24 12.78 -4.19 -23.20
N GLY A 25 12.36 -4.76 -24.33
CA GLY A 25 11.73 -6.08 -24.41
C GLY A 25 10.32 -6.10 -23.83
N CYS A 26 9.55 -5.02 -23.98
CA CYS A 26 8.21 -4.87 -23.41
C CYS A 26 7.13 -4.58 -24.47
N SER A 27 5.86 -4.65 -24.08
CA SER A 27 4.78 -4.24 -24.98
C SER A 27 4.73 -2.72 -25.15
N ARG A 28 4.29 -2.25 -26.31
CA ARG A 28 4.02 -0.82 -26.55
C ARG A 28 3.03 -0.23 -25.54
N SER A 29 2.03 -1.02 -25.11
CA SER A 29 1.10 -0.64 -24.04
C SER A 29 1.78 -0.45 -22.68
N SER A 30 2.83 -1.20 -22.38
CA SER A 30 3.64 -1.02 -21.17
C SER A 30 4.42 0.30 -21.20
N VAL A 31 4.91 0.69 -22.38
CA VAL A 31 5.55 1.99 -22.58
C VAL A 31 4.57 3.13 -22.30
N TYR A 32 3.37 3.10 -22.89
CA TYR A 32 2.34 4.10 -22.59
C TYR A 32 1.98 4.16 -21.10
N ARG A 33 1.82 3.01 -20.44
CA ARG A 33 1.56 2.94 -18.99
C ARG A 33 2.71 3.46 -18.13
N ALA A 34 3.95 3.41 -18.62
CA ALA A 34 5.13 3.93 -17.91
C ALA A 34 5.30 5.44 -18.09
N LEU A 35 4.81 5.98 -19.22
CA LEU A 35 4.86 7.40 -19.56
C LEU A 35 3.66 8.20 -19.04
N ALA A 36 2.62 7.54 -18.53
CA ALA A 36 1.48 8.24 -17.93
C ALA A 36 1.94 9.20 -16.80
N PRO A 37 1.31 10.38 -16.64
CA PRO A 37 1.78 11.41 -15.70
C PRO A 37 1.85 10.91 -14.24
N ASP A 38 0.88 10.08 -13.86
CA ASP A 38 0.67 9.48 -12.55
C ASP A 38 1.37 8.12 -12.37
N ALA A 39 2.11 7.66 -13.38
CA ALA A 39 2.80 6.38 -13.31
C ALA A 39 3.97 6.44 -12.32
N ALA A 40 3.86 5.68 -11.22
CA ALA A 40 5.00 5.43 -10.33
C ALA A 40 6.21 4.86 -11.08
N LEU A 41 7.42 5.30 -10.73
CA LEU A 41 8.68 4.87 -11.37
C LEU A 41 8.99 3.37 -11.19
N SER A 42 8.63 2.83 -10.04
CA SER A 42 8.58 1.39 -9.83
C SER A 42 7.13 0.95 -9.90
N TYR A 43 6.79 -0.02 -10.75
CA TYR A 43 5.48 -0.63 -10.62
C TYR A 43 5.43 -1.45 -9.33
N ARG A 44 4.42 -1.17 -8.53
CA ARG A 44 3.99 -2.00 -7.41
C ARG A 44 2.55 -2.38 -7.70
N ARG A 45 2.22 -3.67 -7.57
CA ARG A 45 0.81 -4.08 -7.61
C ARG A 45 0.11 -3.43 -6.43
N GLN A 46 -0.94 -2.67 -6.69
CA GLN A 46 -1.77 -2.09 -5.65
C GLN A 46 -2.29 -3.24 -4.76
N ARG A 47 -1.96 -3.19 -3.48
CA ARG A 47 -2.44 -4.13 -2.49
C ARG A 47 -3.82 -3.67 -2.05
N ARG A 48 -4.63 -4.60 -1.56
CA ARG A 48 -5.95 -4.25 -1.01
C ARG A 48 -5.86 -3.26 0.16
N TYR A 49 -4.76 -3.31 0.91
CA TYR A 49 -4.50 -2.37 2.00
C TYR A 49 -4.30 -0.95 1.48
N ASP A 50 -3.75 -0.78 0.27
CA ASP A 50 -3.59 0.54 -0.32
C ASP A 50 -4.96 1.15 -0.73
N ILE A 51 -6.05 0.37 -0.69
CA ILE A 51 -7.43 0.81 -1.00
C ILE A 51 -8.25 0.94 0.30
N GLU A 52 -8.27 -0.09 1.13
CA GLU A 52 -9.16 -0.21 2.30
C GLU A 52 -8.43 0.06 3.63
N GLY A 53 -7.11 0.23 3.61
CA GLY A 53 -6.29 0.32 4.81
C GLY A 53 -6.48 1.59 5.63
N ALA A 54 -7.09 2.64 5.07
CA ALA A 54 -7.32 3.90 5.79
C ALA A 54 -8.16 3.70 7.06
N ALA A 55 -9.25 2.93 6.98
CA ALA A 55 -10.08 2.62 8.15
C ALA A 55 -9.33 1.75 9.19
N VAL A 56 -8.42 0.88 8.72
CA VAL A 56 -7.56 0.10 9.61
C VAL A 56 -6.57 1.01 10.35
N ASP A 57 -5.94 1.95 9.64
CA ASP A 57 -4.96 2.88 10.20
C ASP A 57 -5.59 3.79 11.26
N GLU A 58 -6.82 4.26 11.03
CA GLU A 58 -7.60 5.04 12.01
C GLU A 58 -7.87 4.24 13.30
N LEU A 59 -8.37 3.01 13.17
CA LEU A 59 -8.59 2.13 14.32
C LEU A 59 -7.27 1.77 15.03
N LEU A 60 -6.19 1.58 14.28
CA LEU A 60 -4.89 1.24 14.85
C LEU A 60 -4.27 2.43 15.59
N ALA A 61 -4.51 3.66 15.14
CA ALA A 61 -4.09 4.87 15.85
C ALA A 61 -4.85 5.03 17.18
N ALA A 62 -6.16 4.81 17.18
CA ALA A 62 -6.99 4.90 18.38
C ALA A 62 -6.80 3.73 19.36
N TRP A 63 -6.55 2.52 18.84
CA TRP A 63 -6.36 1.30 19.64
C TRP A 63 -5.16 0.46 19.13
N PRO A 64 -3.91 0.87 19.40
CA PRO A 64 -2.71 0.21 18.84
C PRO A 64 -2.55 -1.28 19.19
N ARG A 65 -3.14 -1.72 20.32
CA ARG A 65 -3.12 -3.12 20.76
C ARG A 65 -4.30 -3.95 20.25
N MET A 66 -5.22 -3.37 19.47
CA MET A 66 -6.32 -4.12 18.87
C MET A 66 -5.79 -5.25 17.98
N THR A 67 -6.38 -6.44 18.09
CA THR A 67 -5.99 -7.61 17.30
C THR A 67 -6.33 -7.40 15.83
N ALA A 68 -5.63 -8.07 14.92
CA ALA A 68 -5.93 -7.98 13.48
C ALA A 68 -7.36 -8.46 13.15
N VAL A 69 -7.89 -9.41 13.94
CA VAL A 69 -9.27 -9.90 13.81
C VAL A 69 -10.28 -8.80 14.15
N ALA A 70 -10.10 -8.11 15.28
CA ALA A 70 -10.98 -7.01 15.68
C ALA A 70 -10.85 -5.81 14.72
N LEU A 71 -9.64 -5.52 14.24
CA LEU A 71 -9.42 -4.50 13.21
C LEU A 71 -10.17 -4.85 11.93
N ALA A 72 -10.12 -6.11 11.47
CA ALA A 72 -10.83 -6.54 10.28
C ALA A 72 -12.34 -6.34 10.42
N ALA A 73 -12.92 -6.82 11.52
CA ALA A 73 -14.35 -6.75 11.78
C ALA A 73 -14.85 -5.29 11.84
N ARG A 74 -14.09 -4.40 12.49
CA ARG A 74 -14.50 -3.00 12.69
C ARG A 74 -14.24 -2.08 11.50
N SER A 75 -13.20 -2.37 10.70
CA SER A 75 -12.88 -1.57 9.51
C SER A 75 -13.71 -1.95 8.28
N GLY A 76 -14.47 -3.05 8.32
CA GLY A 76 -15.11 -3.61 7.14
C GLY A 76 -14.12 -4.22 6.15
N TRP A 77 -12.94 -4.63 6.63
CA TRP A 77 -11.88 -5.21 5.80
C TRP A 77 -12.39 -6.43 5.02
N SER A 78 -12.36 -6.34 3.69
CA SER A 78 -12.87 -7.39 2.81
C SER A 78 -11.79 -8.32 2.25
N GLY A 79 -10.53 -8.10 2.64
CA GLY A 79 -9.38 -8.88 2.21
C GLY A 79 -9.05 -10.08 3.10
N SER A 80 -7.93 -10.74 2.81
CA SER A 80 -7.42 -11.83 3.64
C SER A 80 -6.97 -11.33 5.01
N LEU A 81 -7.33 -12.05 6.08
CA LEU A 81 -6.83 -11.77 7.43
C LEU A 81 -5.29 -11.87 7.50
N ARG A 82 -4.69 -12.82 6.77
CA ARG A 82 -3.22 -12.97 6.71
C ARG A 82 -2.55 -11.74 6.10
N GLN A 83 -3.15 -11.17 5.04
CA GLN A 83 -2.65 -9.93 4.44
C GLN A 83 -2.73 -8.78 5.45
N LEU A 84 -3.87 -8.63 6.13
CA LEU A 84 -4.06 -7.60 7.14
C LEU A 84 -3.06 -7.73 8.29
N GLN A 85 -2.87 -8.94 8.81
CA GLN A 85 -1.89 -9.21 9.87
C GLN A 85 -0.48 -8.75 9.49
N ARG A 86 -0.05 -9.02 8.25
CA ARG A 86 1.27 -8.60 7.75
C ARG A 86 1.39 -7.07 7.73
N GLU A 87 0.39 -6.37 7.22
CA GLU A 87 0.40 -4.91 7.13
C GLU A 87 0.34 -4.25 8.51
N VAL A 88 -0.51 -4.78 9.40
CA VAL A 88 -0.64 -4.30 10.79
C VAL A 88 0.64 -4.56 11.58
N HIS A 89 1.29 -5.71 11.41
CA HIS A 89 2.54 -6.02 12.12
C HIS A 89 3.63 -4.99 11.87
N VAL A 90 3.81 -4.56 10.60
CA VAL A 90 4.79 -3.54 10.23
C VAL A 90 4.45 -2.16 10.82
N ARG A 91 3.15 -1.84 10.96
CA ARG A 91 2.68 -0.52 11.41
C ARG A 91 2.52 -0.40 12.93
N ARG A 92 2.26 -1.51 13.64
CA ARG A 92 1.90 -1.50 15.06
C ARG A 92 2.94 -0.85 15.95
N SER A 93 4.23 -1.07 15.68
CA SER A 93 5.29 -0.47 16.51
C SER A 93 5.27 1.05 16.45
N ALA A 94 4.99 1.63 15.28
CA ALA A 94 4.86 3.07 15.11
C ALA A 94 3.59 3.60 15.79
N ALA A 95 2.47 2.89 15.66
CA ALA A 95 1.22 3.26 16.32
C ALA A 95 1.33 3.27 17.86
N ILE A 96 2.02 2.27 18.45
CA ILE A 96 2.27 2.23 19.90
C ILE A 96 3.11 3.43 20.34
N ARG A 97 4.22 3.72 19.65
CA ARG A 97 5.07 4.88 19.99
C ARG A 97 4.30 6.20 19.91
N ALA A 98 3.42 6.36 18.91
CA ALA A 98 2.59 7.55 18.78
C ALA A 98 1.55 7.68 19.91
N ALA A 99 0.94 6.56 20.33
CA ALA A 99 0.01 6.53 21.45
C ALA A 99 0.68 6.87 22.79
N ASP A 100 1.88 6.32 23.04
CA ASP A 100 2.68 6.62 24.23
C ASP A 100 3.00 8.12 24.31
N ALA A 101 3.38 8.74 23.18
CA ALA A 101 3.70 10.15 23.10
C ALA A 101 2.49 11.09 23.29
N SER A 102 1.29 10.63 22.95
CA SER A 102 0.05 11.40 23.03
C SER A 102 -0.72 11.20 24.35
N GLY A 103 -0.20 10.39 25.27
CA GLY A 103 -0.88 10.07 26.53
C GLY A 103 -2.15 9.25 26.34
N VAL A 104 -2.34 8.63 25.16
CA VAL A 104 -3.46 7.74 24.89
C VAL A 104 -3.31 6.53 25.79
N VAL A 105 -4.23 6.38 26.75
CA VAL A 105 -4.34 5.17 27.57
C VAL A 105 -4.43 3.98 26.62
N ILE A 106 -3.45 3.09 26.68
CA ILE A 106 -3.39 1.91 25.83
C ILE A 106 -4.51 0.94 26.24
N ARG A 107 -5.74 1.23 25.83
CA ARG A 107 -6.89 0.40 26.14
C ARG A 107 -6.84 -0.85 25.26
N PRO A 108 -6.98 -2.06 25.84
CA PRO A 108 -7.35 -3.21 25.02
C PRO A 108 -8.68 -2.90 24.31
N ALA A 109 -8.87 -3.47 23.12
CA ALA A 109 -10.10 -3.26 22.37
C ALA A 109 -11.32 -3.64 23.24
N PRO A 110 -12.43 -2.89 23.17
CA PRO A 110 -13.67 -3.31 23.82
C PRO A 110 -14.06 -4.70 23.31
N ILE A 111 -14.45 -5.59 24.23
CA ILE A 111 -14.92 -6.94 23.90
C ILE A 111 -16.12 -6.78 22.96
N ILE A 112 -16.07 -7.42 21.79
CA ILE A 112 -17.21 -7.45 20.86
C ILE A 112 -18.24 -8.39 21.51
N PRO A 113 -19.44 -7.91 21.91
CA PRO A 113 -20.51 -8.82 22.30
C PRO A 113 -20.93 -9.65 21.08
N ALA A 114 -21.14 -10.95 21.32
CA ALA A 114 -21.60 -11.91 20.31
C ALA A 114 -23.01 -11.58 19.80
#